data_AF-A0A0M3DEC1-F1
#
_entry.id   AF-A0A0M3DEC1-F1
#
_cell.length_a   1.000
_cell.length_b   1.000
_cell.length_c   1.000
_cell.angle_alpha   90.00
_cell.angle_beta   90.00
_cell.angle_gamma   90.00
#
_symmetry.space_group_name_H-M   'P 1'
#
loop_
_entity.id
_entity.type
_entity.pdbx_description
1 polymer ?
#
loop_
_entity_poly.entity_id
_entity_poly.type
_entity_poly.pdbx_seq_one_letter_code
_entity_poly.pdbx_strand_id
1 'polypeptide(L)'
;MSPKRLFTGDRIFVMACSLCTSIGLVVIAGLSFASYAFANSITITVPWIARFEGYVDENGSPAVTISGSWSAVMATTAIVASSLLLAALSSERSSHSRDRRV
;
A
#
# COMPACT_ATOMS: atom_id res chain seq x y z
N MET A 1 -39.30 -2.78 2.24
CA MET A 1 -37.92 -2.24 2.31
C MET A 1 -37.05 -3.03 1.36
N SER A 2 -36.48 -2.36 0.36
CA SER A 2 -35.90 -3.01 -0.82
C SER A 2 -34.48 -3.56 -0.54
N PRO A 3 -34.23 -4.88 -0.67
CA PRO A 3 -32.98 -5.54 -0.31
C PRO A 3 -31.76 -5.17 -1.19
N LYS A 4 -31.95 -4.32 -2.20
CA LYS A 4 -30.88 -3.92 -3.13
C LYS A 4 -29.90 -2.88 -2.57
N ARG A 5 -30.24 -2.16 -1.50
CA ARG A 5 -29.34 -1.14 -0.92
C ARG A 5 -28.38 -1.66 0.15
N LEU A 6 -28.70 -2.78 0.80
CA LEU A 6 -27.83 -3.37 1.84
C LEU A 6 -26.51 -3.91 1.25
N PHE A 7 -26.54 -4.47 0.03
CA PHE A 7 -25.37 -5.09 -0.59
C PHE A 7 -24.36 -4.11 -1.21
N THR A 8 -24.77 -2.89 -1.53
CA THR A 8 -23.90 -1.90 -2.19
C THR A 8 -23.08 -1.10 -1.16
N GLY A 9 -23.66 -0.80 0.00
CA GLY A 9 -23.00 -0.03 1.06
C GLY A 9 -21.78 -0.74 1.63
N ASP A 10 -21.92 -2.00 2.02
CA ASP A 10 -20.83 -2.80 2.59
C ASP A 10 -19.66 -2.95 1.63
N ARG A 11 -19.96 -3.16 0.34
CA ARG A 11 -18.93 -3.27 -0.70
C ARG A 11 -18.16 -1.97 -0.90
N ILE A 12 -18.85 -0.83 -0.91
CA ILE A 12 -18.19 0.48 -1.02
C ILE A 12 -17.30 0.74 0.20
N PHE A 13 -17.76 0.37 1.39
CA PHE A 13 -16.98 0.53 2.62
C PHE A 13 -15.70 -0.33 2.58
N VAL A 14 -15.80 -1.60 2.20
CA VAL A 14 -14.63 -2.50 2.08
C VAL A 14 -13.65 -1.98 1.03
N MET A 15 -14.15 -1.49 -0.11
CA MET A 15 -13.31 -0.88 -1.16
C MET A 15 -12.56 0.35 -0.64
N ALA A 16 -13.25 1.26 0.06
CA ALA A 16 -12.65 2.46 0.62
C ALA A 16 -11.61 2.13 1.70
N CYS A 17 -11.95 1.20 2.60
CA CYS A 17 -11.05 0.74 3.66
C CYS A 17 -9.78 0.10 3.07
N SER A 18 -9.94 -0.79 2.08
CA SER A 18 -8.82 -1.41 1.35
C SER A 18 -7.90 -0.37 0.70
N LEU A 19 -8.48 0.65 0.04
CA LEU A 19 -7.72 1.75 -0.53
C LEU A 19 -6.93 2.53 0.53
N CYS A 20 -7.57 2.92 1.63
CA CYS A 20 -6.91 3.61 2.73
C CYS A 20 -5.77 2.79 3.33
N THR A 21 -5.98 1.50 3.58
CA THR A 21 -4.95 0.59 4.08
C THR A 21 -3.80 0.48 3.10
N SER A 22 -4.10 0.34 1.80
CA SER A 22 -3.08 0.27 0.76
C SER A 22 -2.22 1.54 0.69
N ILE A 23 -2.83 2.72 0.77
CA ILE A 23 -2.10 3.99 0.79
C ILE A 23 -1.17 4.02 2.00
N GLY A 24 -1.67 3.64 3.18
CA GLY A 24 -0.87 3.57 4.40
C GLY A 24 0.33 2.64 4.25
N LEU A 25 0.14 1.43 3.69
CA LEU A 25 1.23 0.47 3.46
C LEU A 25 2.31 1.03 2.53
N VAL A 26 1.91 1.68 1.43
CA VAL A 26 2.87 2.27 0.48
C VAL A 26 3.65 3.41 1.13
N VAL A 27 3.00 4.26 1.93
CA VAL A 27 3.67 5.35 2.67
C VAL A 27 4.65 4.80 3.70
N ILE A 28 4.23 3.81 4.51
CA ILE A 28 5.10 3.20 5.53
C ILE A 28 6.32 2.55 4.87
N ALA A 29 6.13 1.83 3.76
CA ALA A 29 7.23 1.21 3.02
C ALA A 29 8.20 2.28 2.48
N GLY A 30 7.69 3.34 1.86
CA GLY A 30 8.50 4.44 1.33
C GLY A 30 9.31 5.16 2.42
N LEU A 31 8.68 5.46 3.56
CA LEU A 31 9.35 6.06 4.72
C LEU A 31 10.40 5.13 5.33
N SER A 32 10.15 3.82 5.33
CA SER A 32 11.11 2.83 5.83
C SER A 32 12.34 2.73 4.92
N PHE A 33 12.16 2.81 3.60
CA PHE A 33 13.30 2.89 2.66
C PHE A 33 14.07 4.21 2.82
N ALA A 34 13.36 5.33 2.98
CA ALA A 34 13.98 6.63 3.21
C ALA A 34 14.79 6.66 4.51
N SER A 35 14.23 6.15 5.61
CA SER A 35 14.93 6.08 6.90
C SER A 35 16.14 5.16 6.85
N TYR A 36 16.04 4.03 6.14
CA TYR A 36 17.15 3.09 5.97
C TYR A 36 18.28 3.67 5.11
N ALA A 37 17.94 4.36 4.01
CA ALA A 37 18.91 5.06 3.16
C ALA A 37 19.61 6.18 3.95
N PHE A 38 18.85 6.95 4.73
CA PHE A 38 19.37 8.01 5.60
C PHE A 38 20.34 7.47 6.66
N ALA A 39 19.98 6.38 7.35
CA ALA A 39 20.78 5.82 8.44
C ALA A 39 22.11 5.21 7.99
N ASN A 40 22.17 4.67 6.76
CA ASN A 40 23.33 3.97 6.24
C ASN A 40 24.09 4.74 5.14
N SER A 41 23.60 5.93 4.75
CA SER A 41 24.13 6.72 3.63
C SER A 41 24.29 5.90 2.35
N ILE A 42 23.27 5.09 2.04
CA ILE A 42 23.24 4.23 0.86
C ILE A 42 22.17 4.67 -0.12
N THR A 43 22.34 4.27 -1.38
CA THR A 43 21.32 4.44 -2.41
C THR A 43 20.47 3.18 -2.53
N ILE A 44 19.15 3.32 -2.38
CA ILE A 44 18.17 2.26 -2.60
C ILE A 44 17.35 2.64 -3.84
N THR A 45 17.32 1.75 -4.83
CA THR A 45 16.52 1.95 -6.04
C THR A 45 15.44 0.89 -6.12
N VAL A 46 14.18 1.33 -6.12
CA VAL A 46 13.03 0.51 -6.46
C VAL A 46 12.71 0.79 -7.93
N PRO A 47 12.97 -0.15 -8.85
CA PRO A 47 12.81 0.08 -10.28
C PRO A 47 11.43 0.65 -10.60
N TRP A 48 11.41 1.67 -11.45
CA TRP A 48 10.19 2.35 -11.94
C TRP A 48 9.40 3.16 -10.91
N ILE A 49 9.61 2.95 -9.61
CA ILE A 49 8.81 3.55 -8.54
C ILE A 49 9.55 4.75 -7.94
N ALA A 50 10.68 4.50 -7.29
CA ALA A 50 11.39 5.52 -6.52
C ALA A 50 12.86 5.13 -6.29
N ARG A 51 13.68 6.16 -6.11
CA ARG A 51 15.08 6.10 -5.76
C ARG A 51 15.29 6.95 -4.51
N PHE A 52 15.95 6.35 -3.53
CA PHE A 52 16.27 6.94 -2.23
C PHE A 52 17.78 7.05 -2.14
N GLU A 53 18.31 8.25 -2.19
CA GLU A 53 19.75 8.52 -2.13
C GLU A 53 20.08 9.07 -0.75
N GLY A 54 20.60 8.21 0.13
CA GLY A 54 21.17 8.64 1.39
C GLY A 54 22.62 9.09 1.21
N TYR A 55 22.98 10.23 1.78
CA TYR A 55 24.35 10.76 1.76
C TYR A 55 24.63 11.57 3.04
N VAL A 56 25.89 11.92 3.25
CA VAL A 56 26.31 12.83 4.32
C VAL A 56 26.60 14.19 3.68
N ASP A 57 25.92 15.23 4.16
CA ASP A 57 26.07 16.59 3.67
C ASP A 57 27.40 17.22 4.15
N GLU A 58 27.79 18.36 3.59
CA GLU A 58 29.07 19.04 3.89
C GLU A 58 29.25 19.38 5.37
N ASN A 59 28.14 19.57 6.10
CA ASN A 59 28.10 19.82 7.53
C ASN A 59 28.24 18.55 8.39
N GLY A 60 28.42 17.37 7.79
CA GLY A 60 28.45 16.08 8.49
C GLY A 60 27.06 15.54 8.85
N SER A 61 25.99 16.22 8.42
CA SER A 61 24.61 15.80 8.69
C SER A 61 24.15 14.74 7.68
N PRO A 62 23.58 13.62 8.14
CA PRO A 62 22.94 12.68 7.22
C PRO A 62 21.74 13.35 6.54
N ALA A 63 21.57 13.07 5.25
CA ALA A 63 20.50 13.58 4.40
C ALA A 63 20.00 12.48 3.47
N VAL A 64 18.76 12.61 2.99
CA VAL A 64 18.18 11.70 2.00
C VAL A 64 17.41 12.46 0.94
N THR A 65 17.70 12.18 -0.33
CA THR A 65 16.95 12.68 -1.47
C THR A 65 16.06 11.58 -2.02
N ILE A 66 14.78 11.88 -2.21
CA ILE A 66 13.79 10.96 -2.77
C ILE A 66 13.38 11.46 -4.14
N SER A 67 13.64 10.66 -5.17
CA SER A 67 13.21 10.93 -6.54
C SER A 67 12.38 9.76 -7.03
N GLY A 68 11.27 10.02 -7.72
CA GLY A 68 10.38 8.93 -8.14
C GLY A 68 9.22 9.41 -9.00
N SER A 69 8.41 8.45 -9.42
CA SER A 69 7.24 8.72 -10.25
C SER A 69 5.95 8.56 -9.46
N TRP A 70 5.19 9.65 -9.37
CA TRP A 70 3.84 9.62 -8.77
C TRP A 70 2.91 8.64 -9.46
N SER A 71 3.03 8.45 -10.78
CA SER A 71 2.19 7.49 -11.51
C SER A 71 2.52 6.05 -11.13
N ALA A 72 3.79 5.72 -10.90
CA ALA A 72 4.20 4.40 -10.43
C ALA A 72 3.79 4.12 -8.98
N VAL A 73 3.84 5.14 -8.11
CA VAL A 73 3.33 5.05 -6.74
C VAL A 73 1.82 4.78 -6.74
N MET A 74 1.05 5.48 -7.59
CA MET A 74 -0.39 5.26 -7.73
C MET A 74 -0.70 3.87 -8.29
N ALA A 75 0.06 3.40 -9.28
CA ALA A 75 -0.09 2.05 -9.83
C ALA A 75 0.18 0.97 -8.76
N THR A 76 1.24 1.14 -7.96
CA THR A 76 1.58 0.22 -6.86
C THR A 76 0.47 0.18 -5.82
N THR A 77 -0.05 1.35 -5.45
CA THR A 77 -1.20 1.47 -4.54
C THR A 77 -2.43 0.76 -5.09
N ALA A 78 -2.75 0.93 -6.38
CA ALA A 78 -3.89 0.25 -6.99
C ALA A 78 -3.75 -1.28 -7.00
N ILE A 79 -2.53 -1.79 -7.25
CA ILE A 79 -2.24 -3.24 -7.22
C ILE A 79 -2.43 -3.80 -5.81
N VAL A 80 -1.90 -3.12 -4.79
CA VAL A 80 -2.02 -3.55 -3.39
C VAL A 80 -3.48 -3.49 -2.93
N ALA A 81 -4.20 -2.40 -3.21
CA ALA A 81 -5.62 -2.26 -2.90
C ALA A 81 -6.47 -3.35 -3.58
N SER A 82 -6.17 -3.68 -4.84
CA SER A 82 -6.88 -4.74 -5.59
C SER A 82 -6.61 -6.12 -4.99
N SER A 83 -5.38 -6.37 -4.56
CA SER A 83 -4.99 -7.65 -3.92
C SER A 83 -5.69 -7.82 -2.56
N LEU A 84 -5.73 -6.78 -1.75
CA LEU A 84 -6.46 -6.75 -0.49
C LEU A 84 -7.96 -6.97 -0.69
N LEU A 85 -8.53 -6.35 -1.73
CA LEU A 85 -9.93 -6.54 -2.07
C LEU A 85 -10.24 -7.99 -2.50
N LEU A 86 -9.40 -8.57 -3.36
CA LEU A 86 -9.53 -9.98 -3.77
C LEU A 86 -9.42 -10.91 -2.58
N ALA A 87 -8.48 -10.65 -1.67
CA ALA A 87 -8.33 -11.40 -0.43
C ALA A 87 -9.59 -11.32 0.45
N ALA A 88 -10.15 -10.12 0.64
CA ALA A 88 -11.39 -9.91 1.39
C ALA A 88 -12.56 -10.70 0.78
N LEU A 89 -12.77 -10.61 -0.54
CA LEU A 89 -13.82 -11.34 -1.25
C LEU A 89 -13.63 -12.87 -1.19
N SER A 90 -12.39 -13.34 -1.26
CA SER A 90 -12.08 -14.78 -1.15
C SER A 90 -12.36 -15.33 0.25
N SER A 91 -12.12 -14.52 1.28
CA SER A 91 -12.38 -14.86 2.69
C SER A 91 -13.88 -15.06 2.95
N GLU A 92 -14.73 -14.16 2.42
CA GLU A 92 -16.19 -14.29 2.52
C GLU A 92 -16.70 -15.59 1.88
N ARG A 93 -16.16 -15.95 0.70
CA ARG A 93 -16.54 -17.18 -0.01
C ARG A 93 -16.15 -18.44 0.77
N SER A 94 -14.98 -18.42 1.41
CA SER A 94 -14.52 -19.52 2.26
C SER A 94 -15.43 -19.72 3.48
N SER A 95 -15.79 -18.62 4.15
CA SER A 95 -16.67 -18.64 5.32
C SER A 95 -18.05 -19.25 5.01
N HIS A 96 -18.69 -18.81 3.91
CA HIS A 96 -20.00 -19.34 3.49
C HIS A 96 -19.96 -20.82 3.08
N SER A 97 -18.82 -21.33 2.59
CA SER A 97 -18.65 -22.76 2.27
C SER A 97 -18.49 -23.66 3.50
N ARG A 98 -18.02 -23.10 4.61
CA ARG A 98 -17.83 -23.81 5.88
C ARG A 98 -19.15 -23.96 6.63
N ASP A 99 -20.00 -22.94 6.59
CA ASP A 99 -21.31 -22.93 7.26
C ASP A 99 -22.31 -23.92 6.61
N ARG A 100 -22.17 -24.21 5.32
CA ARG A 100 -23.03 -25.15 4.59
C ARG A 100 -22.73 -26.64 4.82
N ARG A 101 -21.66 -26.94 5.57
CA ARG A 101 -21.21 -28.31 5.90
C ARG A 101 -21.49 -28.71 7.35
N VAL A 102 -22.16 -27.83 8.10
CA VAL A 102 -22.67 -28.07 9.46
C VAL A 102 -24.18 -28.21 9.40
#